data_AF-A0A2G9YB74-F1
#
_entry.id   AF-A0A2G9YB74-F1
#
_cell.length_a   1.000
_cell.length_b   1.000
_cell.length_c   1.000
_cell.angle_alpha   90.00
_cell.angle_beta   90.00
_cell.angle_gamma   90.00
#
_symmetry.space_group_name_H-M   'P 1'
#
loop_
_entity.id
_entity.type
_entity.pdbx_description
1 polymer ?
#
loop_
_entity_poly.entity_id
_entity_poly.type
_entity_poly.pdbx_seq_one_letter_code
_entity_poly.pdbx_strand_id
1 'polypeptide(L)'
;MWRSYRDIVWYYPKISLSEERRLIAKAQKGSKKSKNEIVLRHIGFLIFRIHRRVFPELLQRFGEDLLEEAILIVYKKVDSYDLCYRDKQGNLRPVKFVSYVWKRIDGFIIDYLRKEINKPTVPYDDGTILKRKKGNAANMVNDE
;
A
#
# COMPACT_ATOMS: atom_id res chain seq x y z
N MET A 1 -8.84 12.85 5.23
CA MET A 1 -7.47 12.68 4.74
C MET A 1 -7.48 12.35 3.24
N TRP A 2 -8.06 11.25 2.77
CA TRP A 2 -7.89 10.82 1.36
C TRP A 2 -8.96 11.27 0.35
N ARG A 3 -9.58 12.44 0.57
CA ARG A 3 -10.60 12.96 -0.36
C ARG A 3 -10.01 13.24 -1.75
N SER A 4 -8.77 13.73 -1.81
CA SER A 4 -8.01 13.96 -3.05
C SER A 4 -7.85 12.70 -3.90
N TYR A 5 -7.73 11.52 -3.29
CA TYR A 5 -7.62 10.26 -4.02
C TYR A 5 -8.95 9.73 -4.54
N ARG A 6 -10.08 10.23 -4.04
CA ARG A 6 -11.40 9.84 -4.55
C ARG A 6 -11.56 10.26 -6.01
N ASP A 7 -11.12 11.47 -6.34
CA ASP A 7 -11.16 12.00 -7.70
C ASP A 7 -10.26 11.17 -8.60
N ILE A 8 -9.05 10.83 -8.14
CA ILE A 8 -8.12 9.96 -8.87
C ILE A 8 -8.76 8.60 -9.17
N VAL A 9 -9.40 7.95 -8.19
CA VAL A 9 -10.07 6.65 -8.40
C VAL A 9 -11.22 6.77 -9.41
N TRP A 10 -11.89 7.91 -9.46
CA TRP A 10 -12.96 8.18 -10.42
C TRP A 10 -12.41 8.41 -11.84
N TYR A 11 -11.35 9.20 -11.98
CA TYR A 11 -10.69 9.48 -13.27
C TYR A 11 -9.94 8.26 -13.84
N TYR A 12 -9.49 7.34 -12.99
CA TYR A 12 -8.73 6.16 -13.38
C TYR A 12 -9.49 4.86 -13.03
N PRO A 13 -10.54 4.51 -13.80
CA PRO A 13 -11.36 3.35 -13.53
C PRO A 13 -10.59 2.04 -13.71
N LYS A 14 -11.18 0.96 -13.17
CA LYS A 14 -10.67 -0.41 -13.30
C LYS A 14 -10.43 -0.77 -14.77
N ILE A 15 -9.33 -1.48 -15.01
CA ILE A 15 -8.91 -1.91 -16.34
C ILE A 15 -9.13 -3.40 -16.57
N SER A 16 -9.37 -3.75 -17.83
CA SER A 16 -9.37 -5.13 -18.29
C SER A 16 -7.98 -5.77 -18.17
N LEU A 17 -7.89 -7.10 -18.13
CA LEU A 17 -6.61 -7.81 -18.04
C LEU A 17 -5.74 -7.58 -19.28
N SER A 18 -6.37 -7.55 -20.45
CA SER A 18 -5.68 -7.30 -21.73
C SER A 18 -5.05 -5.91 -21.75
N GLU A 19 -5.83 -4.89 -21.34
CA GLU A 19 -5.33 -3.52 -21.30
C GLU A 19 -4.25 -3.30 -20.25
N GLU A 20 -4.42 -3.89 -19.06
CA GLU A 20 -3.41 -3.90 -18.00
C GLU A 20 -2.08 -4.44 -18.52
N ARG A 21 -2.10 -5.60 -19.18
CA ARG A 21 -0.90 -6.21 -19.74
C ARG A 21 -0.29 -5.38 -20.86
N ARG A 22 -1.11 -4.77 -21.72
CA ARG A 22 -0.65 -3.86 -22.78
C ARG A 22 0.09 -2.65 -22.19
N LEU A 23 -0.45 -2.04 -21.15
CA LEU A 23 0.16 -0.90 -20.47
C LEU A 23 1.44 -1.30 -19.73
N ILE A 24 1.46 -2.44 -19.06
CA ILE A 24 2.67 -2.98 -18.41
C ILE A 24 3.76 -3.26 -19.45
N ALA A 25 3.43 -3.87 -20.58
CA ALA A 25 4.39 -4.11 -21.66
C ALA A 25 4.99 -2.81 -22.20
N LYS A 26 4.18 -1.75 -22.36
CA LYS A 26 4.68 -0.43 -22.73
C LYS A 26 5.56 0.19 -21.63
N ALA A 27 5.17 0.02 -20.36
CA ALA A 27 5.93 0.52 -19.22
C ALA A 27 7.31 -0.14 -19.11
N GLN A 28 7.38 -1.47 -19.28
CA GLN A 28 8.63 -2.24 -19.29
C GLN A 28 9.55 -1.88 -20.46
N LYS A 29 8.98 -1.41 -21.58
CA LYS A 29 9.74 -0.83 -22.71
C LYS A 29 10.20 0.62 -22.46
N GLY A 30 9.95 1.19 -21.28
CA GLY A 30 10.40 2.52 -20.89
C GLY A 30 9.33 3.63 -20.94
N SER A 31 8.06 3.30 -21.26
CA SER A 31 7.00 4.31 -21.28
C SER A 31 6.60 4.77 -19.88
N LYS A 32 7.18 5.90 -19.43
CA LYS A 32 6.83 6.55 -18.16
C LYS A 32 5.33 6.84 -18.04
N LYS A 33 4.69 7.31 -19.13
CA LYS A 33 3.24 7.56 -19.18
C LYS A 33 2.44 6.30 -18.84
N SER A 34 2.77 5.17 -19.48
CA SER A 34 2.07 3.90 -19.24
C SER A 34 2.29 3.40 -17.81
N LYS A 35 3.50 3.59 -17.28
CA LYS A 35 3.84 3.20 -15.90
C LYS A 35 3.06 4.01 -14.87
N ASN A 36 3.01 5.34 -15.04
CA ASN A 36 2.21 6.23 -14.20
C ASN A 36 0.73 5.87 -14.27
N GLU A 37 0.21 5.61 -15.47
CA GLU A 37 -1.19 5.22 -15.64
C GLU A 37 -1.53 3.90 -14.92
N ILE A 38 -0.66 2.88 -14.99
CA ILE A 38 -0.83 1.65 -14.22
C ILE A 38 -0.92 1.95 -12.73
N VAL A 39 0.01 2.75 -12.19
CA VAL A 39 0.03 3.11 -10.77
C VAL A 39 -1.27 3.84 -10.39
N LEU A 40 -1.69 4.85 -11.14
CA LEU A 40 -2.89 5.64 -10.86
C LEU A 40 -4.16 4.77 -10.85
N ARG A 41 -4.30 3.86 -11.82
CA ARG A 41 -5.42 2.90 -11.88
C ARG A 41 -5.43 1.89 -10.72
N HIS A 42 -4.31 1.74 -10.02
CA HIS A 42 -4.16 0.84 -8.87
C HIS A 42 -4.17 1.56 -7.52
N ILE A 43 -4.22 2.89 -7.47
CA ILE A 43 -4.29 3.65 -6.20
C ILE A 43 -5.48 3.22 -5.36
N GLY A 44 -6.66 3.06 -5.97
CA GLY A 44 -7.86 2.62 -5.24
C GLY A 44 -7.68 1.25 -4.59
N PHE A 45 -6.93 0.35 -5.23
CA PHE A 45 -6.58 -0.94 -4.65
C PHE A 45 -5.63 -0.79 -3.45
N LEU A 46 -4.61 0.06 -3.53
CA LEU A 46 -3.67 0.31 -2.42
C LEU A 46 -4.39 0.90 -1.21
N ILE A 47 -5.22 1.90 -1.46
CA ILE A 47 -6.08 2.53 -0.45
C ILE A 47 -6.93 1.48 0.24
N PHE A 48 -7.60 0.63 -0.53
CA PHE A 48 -8.39 -0.47 0.00
C PHE A 48 -7.56 -1.44 0.87
N ARG A 49 -6.35 -1.82 0.45
CA ARG A 49 -5.48 -2.71 1.24
C ARG A 49 -5.08 -2.08 2.57
N ILE A 50 -4.67 -0.82 2.54
CA ILE A 50 -4.25 -0.10 3.74
C ILE A 50 -5.41 -0.01 4.73
N HIS A 51 -6.60 0.42 4.29
CA HIS A 51 -7.79 0.44 5.15
C HIS A 51 -8.17 -0.93 5.74
N ARG A 52 -7.94 -2.01 4.99
CA ARG A 52 -8.28 -3.37 5.45
C ARG A 52 -7.26 -3.97 6.41
N ARG A 53 -6.01 -3.48 6.40
CA ARG A 53 -4.90 -4.05 7.18
C ARG A 53 -4.50 -3.20 8.38
N VAL A 54 -4.86 -1.93 8.40
CA VAL A 54 -4.43 -0.96 9.40
C VAL A 54 -5.60 -0.55 10.29
N PHE A 55 -5.40 -0.58 11.61
CA PHE A 55 -6.39 -0.08 12.56
C PHE A 55 -6.64 1.42 12.37
N PRO A 56 -7.87 1.93 12.58
CA PRO A 56 -8.23 3.32 12.31
C PRO A 56 -7.29 4.37 12.93
N GLU A 57 -6.80 4.14 14.14
CA GLU A 57 -5.91 5.05 14.87
C GLU A 57 -4.53 5.13 14.22
N LEU A 58 -4.01 3.99 13.76
CA LEU A 58 -2.75 3.93 13.02
C LEU A 58 -2.90 4.48 11.61
N LEU A 59 -4.07 4.31 11.00
CA LEU A 59 -4.37 4.85 9.68
C LEU A 59 -4.39 6.38 9.69
N GLN A 60 -4.96 6.99 10.72
CA GLN A 60 -4.94 8.45 10.88
C GLN A 60 -3.51 9.00 11.01
N ARG A 61 -2.61 8.21 11.61
CA ARG A 61 -1.24 8.63 11.88
C ARG A 61 -0.26 8.35 10.75
N PHE A 62 -0.39 7.20 10.08
CA PHE A 62 0.60 6.66 9.14
C PHE A 62 0.04 6.41 7.75
N GLY A 63 -1.23 6.73 7.51
CA GLY A 63 -1.91 6.39 6.26
C GLY A 63 -1.21 6.97 5.04
N GLU A 64 -0.90 8.27 5.06
CA GLU A 64 -0.26 8.95 3.91
C GLU A 64 1.10 8.34 3.60
N ASP A 65 1.97 8.17 4.60
CA ASP A 65 3.28 7.53 4.45
C ASP A 65 3.17 6.10 3.89
N LEU A 66 2.23 5.30 4.41
CA LEU A 66 1.97 3.95 3.92
C LEU A 66 1.55 3.96 2.45
N LEU A 67 0.74 4.93 2.04
CA LEU A 67 0.28 5.03 0.65
C LEU A 67 1.41 5.46 -0.28
N GLU A 68 2.22 6.44 0.11
CA GLU A 68 3.38 6.90 -0.67
C GLU A 68 4.40 5.79 -0.90
N GLU A 69 4.78 5.07 0.16
CA GLU A 69 5.71 3.95 0.05
C GLU A 69 5.11 2.78 -0.75
N ALA A 70 3.81 2.48 -0.57
CA ALA A 70 3.12 1.46 -1.35
C ALA A 70 3.09 1.80 -2.85
N ILE A 71 2.93 3.07 -3.22
CA ILE A 71 2.99 3.55 -4.60
C ILE A 71 4.38 3.25 -5.20
N LEU A 72 5.46 3.51 -4.47
CA LEU A 72 6.83 3.21 -4.93
C LEU A 72 7.05 1.70 -5.11
N ILE A 73 6.48 0.87 -4.23
CA ILE A 73 6.52 -0.58 -4.36
C ILE A 73 5.81 -1.02 -5.65
N VAL A 74 4.60 -0.52 -5.89
CA VAL A 74 3.86 -0.82 -7.12
C VAL A 74 4.64 -0.37 -8.35
N TYR A 75 5.19 0.84 -8.33
CA TYR A 75 5.98 1.39 -9.42
C TYR A 75 7.14 0.45 -9.79
N LYS A 76 7.88 -0.04 -8.79
CA LYS A 76 8.96 -1.04 -9.01
C LYS A 76 8.42 -2.39 -9.51
N LYS A 77 7.27 -2.83 -9.03
CA LYS A 77 6.67 -4.12 -9.41
C LYS A 77 6.16 -4.18 -10.85
N VAL A 78 5.89 -3.04 -11.47
CA VAL A 78 5.57 -3.00 -12.92
C VAL A 78 6.74 -3.55 -13.74
N ASP A 79 7.98 -3.22 -13.36
CA ASP A 79 9.17 -3.66 -14.09
C ASP A 79 9.41 -5.17 -13.97
N SER A 80 9.06 -5.76 -12.83
CA SER A 80 9.29 -7.18 -12.55
C SER A 80 8.10 -8.09 -12.90
N TYR A 81 7.00 -7.54 -13.41
CA TYR A 81 5.80 -8.32 -13.70
C TYR A 81 6.03 -9.27 -14.88
N ASP A 82 5.71 -10.55 -14.69
CA ASP A 82 5.87 -11.58 -15.73
C ASP A 82 4.68 -11.57 -16.70
N LEU A 83 4.87 -10.97 -17.86
CA LEU A 83 3.89 -11.00 -18.96
C LEU A 83 3.72 -12.42 -19.52
N CYS A 84 4.69 -13.30 -19.40
CA CYS A 84 4.68 -14.62 -20.00
C CYS A 84 4.50 -15.75 -18.99
N TYR A 85 3.93 -15.45 -17.81
CA TYR A 85 3.71 -16.43 -16.76
C TYR A 85 2.97 -17.67 -17.28
N ARG A 86 3.55 -18.83 -16.99
CA ARG A 86 3.01 -20.15 -17.35
C ARG A 86 2.68 -20.95 -16.09
N ASP A 87 1.63 -21.74 -16.15
CA ASP A 87 1.38 -22.75 -15.11
C ASP A 87 2.39 -23.91 -15.18
N LYS A 88 2.27 -24.83 -14.22
CA LYS A 88 3.10 -26.03 -14.13
C LYS A 88 3.02 -26.92 -15.38
N GLN A 89 1.94 -26.79 -16.14
CA GLN A 89 1.71 -27.51 -17.40
C GLN A 89 2.25 -26.76 -18.62
N GLY A 90 2.86 -25.58 -18.44
CA GLY A 90 3.42 -24.77 -19.51
C GLY A 90 2.41 -23.88 -20.24
N ASN A 91 1.14 -23.84 -19.82
CA ASN A 91 0.13 -23.01 -20.47
C ASN A 91 0.24 -21.56 -20.00
N LEU A 92 0.07 -20.60 -20.91
CA LEU A 92 0.04 -19.19 -20.56
C LEU A 92 -1.14 -18.89 -19.63
N ARG A 93 -0.86 -18.33 -18.46
CA ARG A 93 -1.83 -17.99 -17.43
C ARG A 93 -1.66 -16.53 -17.03
N PRO A 94 -2.21 -15.57 -17.79
CA PRO A 94 -2.09 -14.17 -17.43
C PRO A 94 -2.76 -13.90 -16.08
N VAL A 95 -2.01 -13.35 -15.12
CA VAL A 95 -2.49 -13.05 -13.76
C VAL A 95 -2.73 -11.54 -13.63
N LYS A 96 -3.82 -11.12 -12.99
CA LYS A 96 -4.07 -9.70 -12.71
C LYS A 96 -2.92 -9.07 -11.91
N PHE A 97 -2.54 -7.84 -12.25
CA PHE A 97 -1.42 -7.16 -11.57
C PHE A 97 -1.66 -7.01 -10.06
N VAL A 98 -2.89 -6.71 -9.64
CA VAL A 98 -3.29 -6.73 -8.21
C VAL A 98 -2.96 -8.06 -7.51
N SER A 99 -3.18 -9.19 -8.20
CA SER A 99 -2.90 -10.53 -7.65
C SER A 99 -1.40 -10.81 -7.55
N TYR A 100 -0.59 -10.14 -8.37
CA TYR A 100 0.86 -10.21 -8.31
C TYR A 100 1.45 -9.38 -7.16
N VAL A 101 0.85 -8.22 -6.83
CA VAL A 101 1.44 -7.26 -5.86
C VAL A 101 0.87 -7.35 -4.44
N TRP A 102 -0.36 -7.85 -4.24
CA TRP A 102 -1.05 -7.70 -2.95
C TRP A 102 -0.28 -8.25 -1.74
N LYS A 103 0.37 -9.43 -1.87
CA LYS A 103 1.15 -10.01 -0.76
C LYS A 103 2.33 -9.12 -0.37
N ARG A 104 2.97 -8.48 -1.37
CA ARG A 104 4.09 -7.59 -1.11
C ARG A 104 3.64 -6.32 -0.38
N ILE A 105 2.49 -5.77 -0.78
CA ILE A 105 1.89 -4.60 -0.12
C ILE A 105 1.51 -4.94 1.33
N ASP A 106 0.88 -6.09 1.56
CA ASP A 106 0.52 -6.53 2.90
C ASP A 106 1.74 -6.70 3.82
N GLY A 107 2.77 -7.40 3.34
CA GLY A 107 4.01 -7.58 4.09
C GLY A 107 4.64 -6.24 4.43
N PHE A 108 4.71 -5.33 3.45
CA PHE A 108 5.18 -3.97 3.66
C PHE A 108 4.40 -3.23 4.76
N ILE A 109 3.06 -3.25 4.74
CA ILE A 109 2.25 -2.57 5.76
C ILE A 109 2.58 -3.09 7.16
N ILE A 110 2.68 -4.41 7.31
CA ILE A 110 2.99 -5.04 8.59
C ILE A 110 4.40 -4.66 9.06
N ASP A 111 5.39 -4.74 8.17
CA ASP A 111 6.78 -4.40 8.46
C ASP A 111 6.92 -2.93 8.87
N TYR A 112 6.28 -2.03 8.13
CA TYR A 112 6.25 -0.60 8.41
C TYR A 112 5.65 -0.32 9.79
N LEU A 113 4.46 -0.84 10.08
CA LEU A 113 3.79 -0.61 11.36
C LEU A 113 4.60 -1.17 12.53
N ARG A 114 5.17 -2.36 12.37
CA ARG A 114 6.04 -2.96 13.40
C ARG A 114 7.25 -2.08 13.68
N LYS A 115 7.87 -1.51 12.65
CA LYS A 115 8.98 -0.56 12.79
C LYS A 115 8.55 0.68 13.54
N GLU A 116 7.46 1.34 13.13
CA GLU A 116 7.01 2.59 13.75
C GLU A 116 6.51 2.42 15.20
N ILE A 117 5.87 1.29 15.51
CA ILE A 117 5.40 1.00 16.87
C ILE A 117 6.58 0.78 17.83
N ASN A 118 7.63 0.11 17.34
CA ASN A 118 8.83 -0.25 18.11
C ASN A 118 9.93 0.82 18.08
N LYS A 119 9.75 1.93 17.34
CA LYS A 119 10.70 3.04 17.38
C LYS A 119 10.77 3.58 18.81
N PRO A 120 11.97 3.64 19.42
CA PRO A 120 12.14 4.29 20.70
C PRO A 120 11.78 5.78 20.56
N THR A 121 11.10 6.34 21.55
CA THR A 121 10.93 7.79 21.67
C THR A 121 12.31 8.41 21.85
N VAL A 122 12.81 9.05 20.80
CA VAL A 122 14.06 9.83 20.86
C VAL A 122 13.70 11.15 21.56
N PRO A 123 14.39 11.54 22.65
CA PRO A 123 14.23 12.87 23.21
C PRO A 123 14.72 13.91 22.19
N TYR A 124 14.03 15.04 22.11
CA TYR A 124 14.53 16.20 21.38
C TYR A 124 15.76 16.77 22.09
N ASP A 125 16.60 17.54 21.38
CA ASP A 125 17.83 18.16 21.92
C ASP A 125 17.55 19.10 23.12
N ASP A 126 16.30 19.50 23.34
CA ASP A 126 15.84 20.31 24.49
C ASP A 126 15.48 19.48 25.74
N GLY A 127 15.63 18.16 25.69
CA GLY A 127 15.33 17.25 26.81
C GLY A 127 13.83 16.94 26.99
N THR A 128 12.95 17.38 26.09
CA THR A 128 11.52 17.07 26.18
C THR A 128 11.24 15.62 25.76
N ILE A 129 10.71 14.83 26.71
CA ILE A 129 10.22 13.47 26.46
C ILE A 129 8.71 13.54 26.29
N LEU A 130 8.20 13.23 25.09
CA LEU A 130 6.79 12.91 24.89
C LEU A 130 6.46 11.63 25.67
N LYS A 131 6.02 11.77 26.93
CA LYS A 131 5.44 10.66 27.68
C LYS A 131 4.20 10.19 26.93
N ARG A 132 4.27 9.00 26.31
CA ARG A 132 3.08 8.27 25.87
C ARG A 132 2.15 8.16 27.08
N LYS A 133 0.99 8.83 27.07
CA LYS A 133 -0.15 8.42 27.90
C LYS A 133 -0.45 6.98 27.51
N LYS A 134 -0.07 6.01 28.37
CA LYS A 134 -0.62 4.66 28.29
C LYS A 134 -2.14 4.83 28.32
N GLY A 135 -2.82 4.50 27.22
CA GLY A 135 -4.27 4.42 27.23
C GLY A 135 -4.68 3.42 28.31
N ASN A 136 -5.48 3.88 29.26
CA ASN A 136 -6.06 3.06 30.31
C ASN A 136 -6.87 1.93 29.67
N ALA A 137 -6.33 0.71 29.76
CA ALA A 137 -7.08 -0.53 29.64
C ALA A 137 -7.17 -1.19 31.03
N ALA A 138 -7.67 -0.42 32.00
CA ALA A 138 -8.05 -0.91 33.33
C ALA A 138 -8.86 0.19 34.03
N ASN A 139 -10.14 0.30 33.70
CA ASN A 139 -11.15 0.86 34.60
C ASN A 139 -12.40 -0.01 34.44
N MET A 140 -12.30 -1.20 35.02
CA MET A 140 -13.43 -2.01 35.47
C MET A 140 -12.96 -2.72 36.72
N VAL A 141 -13.19 -2.11 37.88
CA VAL A 141 -13.63 -2.74 39.14
C VAL A 141 -14.23 -1.60 39.97
N ASN A 142 -15.56 -1.63 40.14
CA ASN A 142 -16.21 -1.06 41.32
C ASN A 142 -15.75 -1.88 42.52
N ASP A 143 -15.45 -1.26 43.64
CA ASP A 143 -15.92 -1.73 44.96
C ASP A 143 -15.63 -0.63 46.01
N GLU A 144 -16.75 -0.21 46.62
CA GLU A 144 -17.01 0.41 47.94
C GLU A 144 -16.23 1.65 48.43
#